data_AF-A0AAU3LRJ0-F1
#
_entry.id   AF-A0AAU3LRJ0-F1
#
_cell.length_a   1.000
_cell.length_b   1.000
_cell.length_c   1.000
_cell.angle_alpha   90.00
_cell.angle_beta   90.00
_cell.angle_gamma   90.00
#
_symmetry.space_group_name_H-M   'P 1'
#
loop_
_entity.id
_entity.type
_entity.pdbx_description
1 polymer ?
#
loop_
_entity_poly.entity_id
_entity_poly.type
_entity_poly.pdbx_seq_one_letter_code
_entity_poly.pdbx_strand_id
1 'polypeptide(L)'
;MIAVSSPRISLMGSRDRTDTDTARTQEWHRKPAPLERPARSGELVRLRQQFRREATERCDRRSGDRRLRVLAYSLVLSRSARPDEDWNTLQTEAEQRGYAMGARFHDVAVPVTTTCLPGSGAGCGVYTPPWKRPGWGEVERLIRGGFADGVIVLDRHNISSDDDEYRAVIKELGERYQAFIHLVIPEELSGPT
;
A
#
# COMPACT_ATOMS: atom_id res chain seq x y z
N MET A 1 -7.12 73.93 34.11
CA MET A 1 -5.96 74.86 34.04
C MET A 1 -5.07 74.36 32.91
N ILE A 2 -4.99 75.12 31.80
CA ILE A 2 -3.83 75.96 31.38
C ILE A 2 -2.60 75.08 31.05
N ALA A 3 -1.91 75.12 29.92
CA ALA A 3 -2.04 75.82 28.63
C ALA A 3 -0.94 75.28 27.69
N VAL A 4 -1.27 75.14 26.40
CA VAL A 4 -0.57 75.71 25.23
C VAL A 4 0.95 75.53 25.11
N SER A 5 1.41 74.91 24.01
CA SER A 5 2.16 75.61 22.94
C SER A 5 2.60 74.67 21.80
N SER A 6 2.12 74.97 20.59
CA SER A 6 2.78 74.63 19.32
C SER A 6 3.92 75.63 19.03
N PRO A 7 4.78 75.36 18.03
CA PRO A 7 4.55 75.88 16.67
C PRO A 7 4.81 74.79 15.58
N ARG A 8 4.08 74.69 14.45
CA ARG A 8 4.02 75.56 13.23
C ARG A 8 5.41 75.79 12.59
N ILE A 9 5.68 75.68 11.28
CA ILE A 9 4.91 75.40 10.05
C ILE A 9 5.90 75.29 8.85
N SER A 10 5.49 74.50 7.84
CA SER A 10 5.70 74.58 6.35
C SER A 10 7.06 74.72 5.66
N LEU A 11 7.25 73.89 4.61
CA LEU A 11 7.22 74.25 3.17
C LEU A 11 7.38 72.93 2.37
N MET A 12 6.35 72.34 1.73
CA MET A 12 5.65 72.72 0.49
C MET A 12 6.43 72.33 -0.80
N GLY A 13 5.75 71.55 -1.67
CA GLY A 13 6.16 71.17 -3.03
C GLY A 13 5.80 69.70 -3.35
N SER A 14 4.52 69.33 -3.49
CA SER A 14 3.66 69.48 -4.68
C SER A 14 4.17 68.74 -5.94
N ARG A 15 3.56 67.59 -6.26
CA ARG A 15 2.74 67.41 -7.48
C ARG A 15 2.10 66.02 -7.59
N ASP A 16 0.86 66.06 -8.05
CA ASP A 16 -0.11 65.01 -8.33
C ASP A 16 0.38 63.83 -9.18
N ARG A 17 -0.19 62.66 -8.89
CA ARG A 17 -1.07 61.93 -9.83
C ARG A 17 -1.85 60.82 -9.10
N THR A 18 -3.17 61.00 -9.03
CA THR A 18 -4.16 59.93 -9.10
C THR A 18 -4.09 59.33 -10.53
N ASP A 19 -4.48 58.11 -10.88
CA ASP A 19 -5.58 57.26 -10.45
C ASP A 19 -5.30 55.80 -10.88
N THR A 20 -5.75 54.86 -10.04
CA THR A 20 -6.52 53.65 -10.38
C THR A 20 -6.12 52.79 -11.60
N ASP A 21 -5.61 51.56 -11.37
CA ASP A 21 -6.29 50.35 -11.87
C ASP A 21 -5.79 49.03 -11.24
N THR A 22 -6.70 48.39 -10.51
CA THR A 22 -7.03 46.96 -10.49
C THR A 22 -6.00 45.93 -10.98
N ALA A 23 -5.39 45.17 -10.05
CA ALA A 23 -5.09 43.73 -10.28
C ALA A 23 -4.87 42.99 -8.95
N ARG A 24 -6.00 42.66 -8.35
CA ARG A 24 -6.24 41.58 -7.38
C ARG A 24 -5.28 40.40 -7.62
N THR A 25 -4.19 40.31 -6.86
CA THR A 25 -3.33 39.13 -6.86
C THR A 25 -4.07 38.05 -6.09
N GLN A 26 -4.73 37.16 -6.83
CA GLN A 26 -5.34 35.94 -6.32
C GLN A 26 -4.24 35.06 -5.71
N GLU A 27 -4.07 35.17 -4.40
CA GLU A 27 -3.38 34.19 -3.58
C GLU A 27 -4.29 32.95 -3.41
N TRP A 28 -4.57 32.25 -4.50
CA TRP A 28 -5.32 30.99 -4.47
C TRP A 28 -4.63 29.99 -5.40
N HIS A 29 -4.39 28.80 -4.83
CA HIS A 29 -3.77 27.60 -5.43
C HIS A 29 -2.24 27.50 -5.41
N ARG A 30 -1.66 27.51 -4.20
CA ARG A 30 -0.51 26.65 -3.94
C ARG A 30 -1.03 25.20 -3.89
N LYS A 31 -0.95 24.47 -5.01
CA LYS A 31 -1.10 23.01 -5.00
C LYS A 31 -0.11 22.44 -3.97
N PRO A 32 -0.53 21.59 -3.03
CA PRO A 32 0.45 20.83 -2.26
C PRO A 32 1.25 19.98 -3.27
N ALA A 33 2.57 20.10 -3.21
CA ALA A 33 3.47 19.24 -3.97
C ALA A 33 3.12 17.77 -3.70
N PRO A 34 3.23 16.85 -4.69
CA PRO A 34 3.06 15.44 -4.43
C PRO A 34 4.09 15.02 -3.38
N LEU A 35 3.64 14.70 -2.17
CA LEU A 35 4.50 14.14 -1.14
C LEU A 35 5.07 12.83 -1.68
N GLU A 36 6.39 12.77 -1.74
CA GLU A 36 7.18 11.62 -2.16
C GLU A 36 6.67 10.32 -1.50
N ARG A 37 6.01 9.47 -2.27
CA ARG A 37 5.69 8.07 -1.93
C ARG A 37 6.74 6.99 -2.28
N PRO A 38 8.03 7.24 -2.64
CA PRO A 38 8.98 6.15 -2.89
C PRO A 38 9.40 5.36 -1.64
N ALA A 39 9.56 6.01 -0.49
CA ALA A 39 10.18 5.41 0.70
C ALA A 39 9.38 4.24 1.29
N ARG A 40 8.04 4.32 1.24
CA ARG A 40 7.16 3.29 1.83
C ARG A 40 7.15 1.98 1.03
N SER A 41 7.21 2.05 -0.30
CA SER A 41 7.27 0.85 -1.15
C SER A 41 8.55 0.04 -0.89
N GLY A 42 9.69 0.71 -0.69
CA GLY A 42 10.94 0.05 -0.35
C GLY A 42 10.91 -0.68 1.01
N GLU A 43 10.20 -0.14 2.00
CA GLU A 43 10.03 -0.78 3.30
C GLU A 43 9.19 -2.07 3.20
N LEU A 44 8.10 -2.04 2.43
CA LEU A 44 7.23 -3.20 2.22
C LEU A 44 7.97 -4.36 1.54
N VAL A 45 8.76 -4.05 0.51
CA VAL A 45 9.60 -5.04 -0.19
C VAL A 45 10.59 -5.68 0.78
N ARG A 46 11.30 -4.87 1.59
CA ARG A 46 12.26 -5.37 2.57
C ARG A 46 11.60 -6.27 3.61
N LEU A 47 10.44 -5.87 4.11
CA LEU A 47 9.69 -6.63 5.10
C LEU A 47 9.25 -7.98 4.55
N ARG A 48 8.71 -8.02 3.33
CA ARG A 48 8.31 -9.27 2.67
C ARG A 48 9.51 -10.19 2.41
N GLN A 49 10.62 -9.63 1.91
CA GLN A 49 11.85 -10.39 1.65
C GLN A 49 12.46 -10.94 2.93
N GLN A 50 12.37 -10.21 4.04
CA GLN A 50 12.79 -10.69 5.36
C GLN A 50 12.05 -11.97 5.74
N PHE A 51 10.71 -11.96 5.74
CA PHE A 51 9.94 -13.15 6.14
C PHE A 51 10.11 -14.32 5.16
N ARG A 52 10.31 -14.06 3.87
CA ARG A 52 10.65 -15.11 2.89
C ARG A 52 11.99 -15.77 3.24
N ARG A 53 13.03 -14.99 3.52
CA ARG A 53 14.34 -15.51 3.92
C ARG A 53 14.23 -16.34 5.19
N GLU A 54 13.55 -15.83 6.21
CA GLU A 54 13.34 -16.54 7.48
C GLU A 54 12.58 -17.88 7.28
N ALA A 55 11.63 -17.93 6.34
CA ALA A 55 10.95 -19.16 5.98
C ALA A 55 11.87 -20.18 5.31
N THR A 56 12.70 -19.74 4.36
CA THR A 56 13.70 -20.60 3.70
C THR A 56 14.70 -21.17 4.70
N GLU A 57 15.32 -20.32 5.52
CA GLU A 57 16.31 -20.73 6.53
C GLU A 57 15.74 -21.73 7.56
N ARG A 58 14.45 -21.63 7.85
CA ARG A 58 13.75 -22.59 8.72
C ARG A 58 13.51 -23.92 8.02
N CYS A 59 13.20 -23.90 6.74
CA CYS A 59 12.98 -25.09 5.94
C CYS A 59 14.28 -25.90 5.84
N ASP A 60 15.37 -25.23 5.48
CA ASP A 60 16.71 -25.83 5.33
C ASP A 60 17.19 -26.51 6.62
N ARG A 61 16.94 -25.87 7.78
CA ARG A 61 17.29 -26.42 9.10
C ARG A 61 16.50 -27.68 9.48
N ARG A 62 15.27 -27.83 8.99
CA ARG A 62 14.38 -28.95 9.38
C ARG A 62 14.56 -30.17 8.49
N SER A 63 14.96 -30.00 7.23
CA SER A 63 15.34 -31.09 6.33
C SER A 63 15.87 -30.50 5.02
N GLY A 64 17.09 -30.86 4.61
CA GLY A 64 17.72 -30.34 3.39
C GLY A 64 16.92 -30.58 2.09
N ASP A 65 16.00 -31.56 2.09
CA ASP A 65 15.15 -31.90 0.93
C ASP A 65 13.71 -31.36 1.00
N ARG A 66 13.34 -30.66 2.09
CA ARG A 66 11.96 -30.20 2.24
C ARG A 66 11.74 -28.93 1.40
N ARG A 67 10.71 -28.96 0.55
CA ARG A 67 10.23 -27.78 -0.19
C ARG A 67 9.33 -26.91 0.69
N LEU A 68 9.38 -25.59 0.50
CA LEU A 68 8.41 -24.66 1.08
C LEU A 68 7.02 -24.93 0.51
N ARG A 69 6.03 -25.10 1.37
CA ARG A 69 4.64 -25.31 0.96
C ARG A 69 3.93 -23.98 0.83
N VAL A 70 3.30 -23.72 -0.31
CA VAL A 70 2.60 -22.45 -0.57
C VAL A 70 1.15 -22.69 -0.95
N LEU A 71 0.26 -21.82 -0.48
CA LEU A 71 -1.13 -21.76 -0.95
C LEU A 71 -1.23 -20.76 -2.10
N ALA A 72 -2.02 -21.06 -3.13
CA ALA A 72 -2.30 -20.08 -4.18
C ALA A 72 -3.51 -19.22 -3.78
N TYR A 73 -3.40 -17.92 -3.96
CA TYR A 73 -4.53 -17.01 -3.75
C TYR A 73 -4.67 -16.00 -4.90
N SER A 74 -5.91 -15.76 -5.33
CA SER A 74 -6.27 -14.76 -6.35
C SER A 74 -7.47 -13.90 -5.91
N LEU A 75 -7.42 -12.61 -6.21
CA LEU A 75 -8.55 -11.70 -6.08
C LEU A 75 -9.08 -11.36 -7.48
N VAL A 76 -10.23 -11.91 -7.85
CA VAL A 76 -10.82 -11.74 -9.19
C VAL A 76 -11.79 -10.57 -9.23
N LEU A 77 -11.79 -9.80 -10.32
CA LEU A 77 -12.63 -8.58 -10.44
C LEU A 77 -14.11 -8.85 -10.69
N SER A 78 -14.49 -10.07 -11.07
CA SER A 78 -15.89 -10.42 -11.31
C SER A 78 -16.20 -11.86 -10.93
N ARG A 79 -17.46 -12.16 -10.62
CA ARG A 79 -17.93 -13.53 -10.34
C ARG A 79 -17.83 -14.46 -11.56
N SER A 80 -17.84 -13.89 -12.76
CA SER A 80 -17.70 -14.62 -14.02
C SER A 80 -16.23 -14.83 -14.42
N ALA A 81 -15.29 -14.14 -13.78
CA ALA A 81 -13.88 -14.33 -14.04
C ALA A 81 -13.49 -15.75 -13.60
N ARG A 82 -12.78 -16.44 -14.50
CA ARG A 82 -12.19 -17.73 -14.17
C ARG A 82 -10.78 -17.47 -13.66
N PRO A 83 -10.45 -17.90 -12.43
CA PRO A 83 -9.09 -17.75 -11.92
C PRO A 83 -8.12 -18.78 -12.53
N ASP A 84 -8.50 -19.50 -13.60
CA ASP A 84 -7.69 -20.55 -14.22
C ASP A 84 -6.38 -20.01 -14.80
N GLU A 85 -6.39 -18.81 -15.39
CA GLU A 85 -5.18 -18.15 -15.89
C GLU A 85 -4.23 -17.84 -14.73
N ASP A 86 -4.74 -17.25 -13.65
CA ASP A 86 -3.99 -17.00 -12.43
C ASP A 86 -3.43 -18.30 -11.85
N TRP A 87 -4.21 -19.39 -11.82
CA TRP A 87 -3.75 -20.68 -11.31
C TRP A 87 -2.59 -21.23 -12.10
N ASN A 88 -2.62 -21.14 -13.42
CA ASN A 88 -1.52 -21.61 -14.26
C ASN A 88 -0.25 -20.79 -13.98
N THR A 89 -0.37 -19.47 -13.93
CA THR A 89 0.77 -18.58 -13.61
C THR A 89 1.34 -18.86 -12.22
N LEU A 90 0.50 -18.99 -11.20
CA LEU A 90 0.92 -19.27 -9.82
C LEU A 90 1.56 -20.66 -9.70
N GLN A 91 1.02 -21.66 -10.41
CA GLN A 91 1.58 -23.00 -10.47
C GLN A 91 2.96 -23.00 -11.12
N THR A 92 3.12 -22.35 -12.27
CA THR A 92 4.40 -22.24 -12.97
C THR A 92 5.45 -21.51 -12.11
N GLU A 93 5.09 -20.41 -11.46
CA GLU A 93 6.03 -19.70 -10.56
C GLU A 93 6.42 -20.60 -9.38
N ALA A 94 5.48 -21.31 -8.75
CA ALA A 94 5.79 -22.21 -7.65
C ALA A 94 6.75 -23.33 -8.06
N GLU A 95 6.56 -23.92 -9.24
CA GLU A 95 7.46 -24.95 -9.80
C GLU A 95 8.86 -24.40 -10.05
N GLN A 96 8.96 -23.22 -10.66
CA GLN A 96 10.24 -22.54 -10.91
C GLN A 96 10.99 -22.22 -9.62
N ARG A 97 10.28 -21.96 -8.52
CA ARG A 97 10.86 -21.70 -7.20
C ARG A 97 11.10 -22.97 -6.37
N GLY A 98 10.71 -24.14 -6.88
CA GLY A 98 10.80 -25.40 -6.14
C GLY A 98 9.87 -25.46 -4.93
N TYR A 99 8.77 -24.70 -4.93
CA TYR A 99 7.74 -24.77 -3.89
C TYR A 99 6.83 -25.97 -4.11
N ALA A 100 6.23 -26.46 -3.03
CA ALA A 100 5.14 -27.42 -3.08
C ALA A 100 3.81 -26.67 -3.04
N MET A 101 3.06 -26.70 -4.13
CA MET A 101 1.74 -26.06 -4.21
C MET A 101 0.71 -26.84 -3.37
N GLY A 102 0.00 -26.13 -2.50
CA GLY A 102 -1.11 -26.63 -1.70
C GLY A 102 -2.47 -26.27 -2.31
N ALA A 103 -3.44 -25.98 -1.43
CA ALA A 103 -4.78 -25.57 -1.84
C ALA A 103 -4.79 -24.20 -2.52
N ARG A 104 -5.82 -23.98 -3.35
CA ARG A 104 -6.03 -22.77 -4.16
C ARG A 104 -7.30 -22.08 -3.69
N PHE A 105 -7.24 -20.77 -3.46
CA PHE A 105 -8.35 -19.97 -2.94
C PHE A 105 -8.53 -18.72 -3.77
N HIS A 106 -9.76 -18.29 -4.00
CA HIS A 106 -10.02 -17.00 -4.60
C HIS A 106 -11.15 -16.28 -3.89
N ASP A 107 -11.14 -14.96 -4.00
CA ASP A 107 -12.25 -14.10 -3.61
C ASP A 107 -12.60 -13.16 -4.77
N VAL A 108 -13.84 -12.70 -4.78
CA VAL A 108 -14.28 -11.68 -5.73
C VAL A 108 -14.04 -10.30 -5.11
N ALA A 109 -13.41 -9.41 -5.86
CA ALA A 109 -13.17 -8.02 -5.48
C ALA A 109 -14.51 -7.28 -5.35
N VAL A 110 -14.98 -7.12 -4.12
CA VAL A 110 -16.17 -6.33 -3.81
C VAL A 110 -15.72 -4.93 -3.40
N PRO A 111 -16.04 -3.87 -4.19
CA PRO A 111 -15.71 -2.50 -3.82
C PRO A 111 -16.31 -2.14 -2.48
N VAL A 112 -15.52 -1.48 -1.62
CA VAL A 112 -16.06 -0.87 -0.41
C VAL A 112 -16.47 0.55 -0.76
N THR A 113 -17.64 0.98 -0.30
CA THR A 113 -18.04 2.39 -0.36
C THR A 113 -17.17 3.17 0.63
N THR A 114 -15.94 3.48 0.23
CA THR A 114 -15.03 4.31 1.02
C THR A 114 -15.45 5.76 0.83
N THR A 115 -16.19 6.31 1.79
CA THR A 115 -16.29 7.76 1.97
C THR A 115 -14.93 8.23 2.49
N CYS A 116 -13.95 8.36 1.61
CA CYS A 116 -12.65 8.93 1.97
C CYS A 116 -12.88 10.38 2.38
N LEU A 117 -12.96 10.63 3.69
CA LEU A 117 -12.97 11.99 4.22
C LEU A 117 -11.58 12.59 3.96
N PRO A 118 -11.47 13.71 3.26
CA PRO A 118 -10.18 14.35 3.04
C PRO A 118 -9.55 14.71 4.40
N GLY A 119 -8.37 14.15 4.67
CA GLY A 119 -7.60 14.40 5.90
C GLY A 119 -7.47 13.23 6.86
N SER A 120 -8.15 12.10 6.64
CA SER A 120 -7.87 10.88 7.41
C SER A 120 -6.63 10.19 6.84
N GLY A 121 -5.59 10.03 7.66
CA GLY A 121 -4.41 9.24 7.32
C GLY A 121 -4.65 7.74 7.22
N ALA A 122 -5.90 7.29 7.36
CA ALA A 122 -6.30 5.92 7.09
C ALA A 122 -6.34 5.73 5.58
N GLY A 123 -5.47 4.86 5.09
CA GLY A 123 -5.44 4.48 3.70
C GLY A 123 -6.80 3.94 3.21
N CYS A 124 -7.18 4.31 1.98
CA CYS A 124 -8.46 3.96 1.39
C CYS A 124 -8.34 2.68 0.56
N GLY A 125 -8.66 1.53 1.16
CA GLY A 125 -8.85 0.28 0.42
C GLY A 125 -9.95 0.42 -0.63
N VAL A 126 -9.65 -0.01 -1.87
CA VAL A 126 -10.62 0.00 -3.00
C VAL A 126 -11.62 -1.13 -2.87
N TYR A 127 -11.17 -2.28 -2.36
CA TYR A 127 -11.94 -3.51 -2.23
C TYR A 127 -12.03 -3.95 -0.78
N THR A 128 -12.93 -4.91 -0.53
CA THR A 128 -13.12 -5.53 0.78
C THR A 128 -11.77 -5.93 1.36
N PRO A 129 -11.43 -5.57 2.61
CA PRO A 129 -10.11 -5.87 3.16
C PRO A 129 -9.91 -7.39 3.37
N PRO A 130 -8.65 -7.88 3.36
CA PRO A 130 -8.34 -9.32 3.41
C PRO A 130 -9.05 -10.10 4.52
N TRP A 131 -9.06 -9.59 5.75
CA TRP A 131 -9.68 -10.24 6.92
C TRP A 131 -11.22 -10.37 6.84
N LYS A 132 -11.87 -9.77 5.83
CA LYS A 132 -13.30 -9.94 5.56
C LYS A 132 -13.58 -10.86 4.36
N ARG A 133 -12.56 -11.36 3.67
CA ARG A 133 -12.72 -12.21 2.50
C ARG A 133 -12.69 -13.69 2.90
N PRO A 134 -13.68 -14.51 2.52
CA PRO A 134 -13.76 -15.90 2.95
C PRO A 134 -12.61 -16.77 2.45
N GLY A 135 -12.16 -16.60 1.20
CA GLY A 135 -11.02 -17.33 0.65
C GLY A 135 -9.73 -16.98 1.39
N TRP A 136 -9.51 -15.71 1.71
CA TRP A 136 -8.38 -15.27 2.53
C TRP A 136 -8.44 -15.84 3.96
N GLY A 137 -9.62 -15.91 4.57
CA GLY A 137 -9.81 -16.54 5.87
C GLY A 137 -9.37 -18.02 5.90
N GLU A 138 -9.61 -18.77 4.82
CA GLU A 138 -9.12 -20.15 4.68
C GLU A 138 -7.60 -20.22 4.51
N VAL A 139 -6.99 -19.28 3.79
CA VAL A 139 -5.52 -19.14 3.69
C VAL A 139 -4.92 -18.95 5.08
N GLU A 140 -5.44 -18.00 5.86
CA GLU A 140 -4.98 -17.75 7.23
C GLU A 140 -5.20 -18.97 8.14
N ARG A 141 -6.35 -19.64 8.03
CA ARG A 141 -6.65 -20.84 8.81
C ARG A 141 -5.63 -21.96 8.56
N LEU A 142 -5.26 -22.20 7.29
CA LEU A 142 -4.29 -23.23 6.92
C LEU A 142 -2.86 -22.85 7.29
N ILE A 143 -2.48 -21.59 7.14
CA ILE A 143 -1.18 -21.09 7.58
C ILE A 143 -1.04 -21.22 9.11
N ARG A 144 -2.05 -20.75 9.86
CA ARG A 144 -2.08 -20.88 11.33
C ARG A 144 -2.02 -22.33 11.79
N GLY A 145 -2.62 -23.25 11.03
CA GLY A 145 -2.54 -24.70 11.29
C GLY A 145 -1.20 -25.35 10.92
N GLY A 146 -0.24 -24.60 10.36
CA GLY A 146 1.04 -25.12 9.93
C GLY A 146 1.00 -25.99 8.66
N PHE A 147 -0.10 -25.92 7.89
CA PHE A 147 -0.25 -26.68 6.65
C PHE A 147 0.51 -26.07 5.48
N ALA A 148 0.78 -24.77 5.54
CA ALA A 148 1.55 -24.03 4.55
C ALA A 148 2.60 -23.15 5.23
N ASP A 149 3.69 -22.90 4.52
CA ASP A 149 4.80 -22.05 4.93
C ASP A 149 4.65 -20.63 4.36
N GLY A 150 3.75 -20.42 3.39
CA GLY A 150 3.42 -19.11 2.83
C GLY A 150 2.25 -19.12 1.86
N VAL A 151 1.99 -17.96 1.25
CA VAL A 151 1.00 -17.76 0.19
C VAL A 151 1.68 -17.17 -1.05
N ILE A 152 1.28 -17.63 -2.23
CA ILE A 152 1.69 -17.11 -3.53
C ILE A 152 0.51 -16.42 -4.20
N VAL A 153 0.73 -15.18 -4.67
CA VAL A 153 -0.26 -14.33 -5.33
C VAL A 153 0.38 -13.63 -6.53
N LEU A 154 -0.43 -13.14 -7.48
CA LEU A 154 0.09 -12.48 -8.66
C LEU A 154 0.84 -11.20 -8.31
N ASP A 155 0.22 -10.30 -7.55
CA ASP A 155 0.78 -9.01 -7.17
C ASP A 155 0.26 -8.57 -5.79
N ARG A 156 0.67 -7.37 -5.35
CA ARG A 156 0.20 -6.79 -4.09
C ARG A 156 -1.31 -6.51 -4.07
N HIS A 157 -1.92 -6.20 -5.21
CA HIS A 157 -3.34 -5.80 -5.30
C HIS A 157 -4.28 -6.97 -5.02
N ASN A 158 -3.81 -8.20 -5.25
CA ASN A 158 -4.51 -9.40 -4.81
C ASN A 158 -4.72 -9.40 -3.29
N ILE A 159 -3.81 -8.82 -2.53
CA ILE A 159 -3.93 -8.68 -1.07
C ILE A 159 -4.60 -7.33 -0.77
N SER A 160 -3.90 -6.22 -0.97
CA SER A 160 -4.50 -4.89 -0.88
C SER A 160 -3.72 -3.86 -1.69
N SER A 161 -4.46 -2.94 -2.31
CA SER A 161 -3.91 -1.72 -2.90
C SER A 161 -3.53 -0.68 -1.84
N ASP A 162 -3.99 -0.85 -0.60
CA ASP A 162 -3.66 0.02 0.51
C ASP A 162 -2.34 -0.40 1.19
N ASP A 163 -1.42 0.55 1.38
CA ASP A 163 -0.10 0.25 1.96
C ASP A 163 -0.19 -0.21 3.42
N ASP A 164 -1.10 0.37 4.21
CA ASP A 164 -1.22 0.06 5.63
C ASP A 164 -1.91 -1.29 5.83
N GLU A 165 -2.97 -1.58 5.06
CA GLU A 165 -3.60 -2.91 5.05
C GLU A 165 -2.61 -3.98 4.58
N TYR A 166 -1.88 -3.72 3.49
CA TYR A 166 -0.89 -4.67 2.96
C TYR A 166 0.24 -4.92 3.96
N ARG A 167 0.75 -3.87 4.62
CA ARG A 167 1.74 -3.99 5.69
C ARG A 167 1.23 -4.83 6.85
N ALA A 168 -0.01 -4.60 7.29
CA ALA A 168 -0.63 -5.33 8.38
C ALA A 168 -0.69 -6.83 8.05
N VAL A 169 -1.06 -7.19 6.81
CA VAL A 169 -1.06 -8.58 6.34
C VAL A 169 0.34 -9.20 6.35
N ILE A 170 1.35 -8.51 5.80
CA ILE A 170 2.73 -9.03 5.80
C ILE A 170 3.19 -9.30 7.23
N LYS A 171 2.94 -8.35 8.15
CA LYS A 171 3.31 -8.49 9.56
C LYS A 171 2.57 -9.62 10.24
N GLU A 172 1.26 -9.73 10.05
CA GLU A 172 0.48 -10.80 10.69
C GLU A 172 0.98 -12.17 10.24
N LEU A 173 1.17 -12.38 8.93
CA LEU A 173 1.69 -13.65 8.44
C LEU A 173 3.12 -13.94 8.93
N GLY A 174 4.00 -12.95 8.86
CA GLY A 174 5.41 -13.08 9.23
C GLY A 174 5.65 -13.22 10.72
N GLU A 175 5.17 -12.26 11.52
CA GLU A 175 5.45 -12.17 12.95
C GLU A 175 4.67 -13.23 13.73
N ARG A 176 3.41 -13.49 13.37
CA ARG A 176 2.53 -14.37 14.15
C ARG A 176 2.60 -15.83 13.71
N TYR A 177 2.72 -16.08 12.40
CA TYR A 177 2.65 -17.43 11.84
C TYR A 177 3.96 -17.89 11.21
N GLN A 178 4.99 -17.03 11.18
CA GLN A 178 6.29 -17.31 10.55
C GLN A 178 6.14 -17.68 9.06
N ALA A 179 5.10 -17.13 8.42
CA ALA A 179 4.77 -17.37 7.02
C ALA A 179 5.21 -16.19 6.14
N PHE A 180 5.31 -16.43 4.83
CA PHE A 180 5.72 -15.40 3.88
C PHE A 180 4.71 -15.21 2.75
N ILE A 181 4.86 -14.09 2.04
CA ILE A 181 4.11 -13.76 0.83
C ILE A 181 5.08 -13.77 -0.35
N HIS A 182 4.76 -14.56 -1.38
CA HIS A 182 5.44 -14.53 -2.67
C HIS A 182 4.57 -13.80 -3.68
N LEU A 183 5.13 -12.78 -4.32
CA LEU A 183 4.51 -12.11 -5.46
C LEU A 183 5.16 -12.63 -6.74
N VAL A 184 4.35 -12.99 -7.74
CA VAL A 184 4.84 -13.31 -9.09
C VAL A 184 5.37 -12.03 -9.75
N ILE A 185 4.57 -10.96 -9.69
CA ILE A 185 4.91 -9.62 -10.14
C ILE A 185 5.36 -8.85 -8.89
N PRO A 186 6.66 -8.51 -8.78
CA PRO A 186 7.17 -7.80 -7.60
C PRO A 186 6.51 -6.43 -7.47
N GLU A 187 6.55 -5.88 -6.26
CA GLU A 187 6.13 -4.50 -6.04
C GLU A 187 6.93 -3.58 -6.98
N GLU A 188 6.24 -2.67 -7.68
CA GLU A 188 6.92 -1.66 -8.49
C GLU A 188 7.85 -0.84 -7.58
N LEU A 189 9.15 -1.05 -7.73
CA LEU A 189 10.16 -0.13 -7.24
C LEU A 189 10.10 1.07 -8.17
N SER A 190 9.37 2.12 -7.79
CA SER A 190 9.46 3.39 -8.49
C SER A 190 10.92 3.85 -8.43
N GLY A 191 11.66 3.67 -9.52
CA GLY A 191 13.03 4.17 -9.65
C GLY A 191 13.06 5.70 -9.52
N PRO A 192 14.22 6.30 -9.20
CA PRO A 192 14.34 7.75 -9.19
C PRO A 192 14.12 8.26 -10.63
N THR A 193 13.06 9.06 -10.82
CA THR A 193 12.89 9.91 -12.01
C THR A 193 13.80 11.12 -11.95
#